data_AF-A0A4Q1CNH6-F1
#
_entry.id   AF-A0A4Q1CNH6-F1
#
_cell.length_a   1.000
_cell.length_b   1.000
_cell.length_c   1.000
_cell.angle_alpha   90.00
_cell.angle_beta   90.00
_cell.angle_gamma   90.00
#
_symmetry.space_group_name_H-M   'P 1'
#
loop_
_entity.id
_entity.type
_entity.pdbx_description
1 polymer ?
#
loop_
_entity_poly.entity_id
_entity_poly.type
_entity_poly.pdbx_seq_one_letter_code
_entity_poly.pdbx_strand_id
1 'polypeptide(L)'
;MMQETFAKAEELAGHVREYIHNRLDVAKLDTAEKTSKVAAFIIAVVTVAVFIFSFIFFASVALAFVFSRTTGSLAGGFLIVAGIYLLIGIIIWLLKDRIIQLPIMNALLKQLFREEEDDDEEN
;
A
#
# COMPACT_ATOMS: atom_id res chain seq x y z
N MET A 1 -43.36 -40.31 12.93
CA MET A 1 -42.85 -39.83 11.63
C MET A 1 -42.71 -38.31 11.57
N MET A 2 -43.73 -37.48 11.87
CA MET A 2 -43.55 -36.01 11.87
C MET A 2 -42.75 -35.43 13.06
N GLN A 3 -42.68 -36.11 14.21
CA GLN A 3 -41.91 -35.60 15.37
C GLN A 3 -40.39 -35.80 15.20
N GLU A 4 -39.96 -36.85 14.50
CA GLU A 4 -38.53 -37.15 14.27
C GLU A 4 -37.87 -36.15 13.30
N THR A 5 -38.64 -35.59 12.36
CA THR A 5 -38.14 -34.58 11.42
C THR A 5 -37.89 -33.23 12.11
N PHE A 6 -38.70 -32.87 13.11
CA PHE A 6 -38.48 -31.67 13.91
C PHE A 6 -37.28 -31.83 14.86
N ALA A 7 -37.14 -32.99 15.50
CA ALA A 7 -36.00 -33.28 16.37
C ALA A 7 -34.67 -33.23 15.60
N LYS A 8 -34.61 -33.82 14.40
CA LYS A 8 -33.43 -33.72 13.52
C LYS A 8 -33.19 -32.30 13.02
N ALA A 9 -34.23 -31.54 12.71
CA ALA A 9 -34.08 -30.15 12.29
C ALA A 9 -33.52 -29.26 13.40
N GLU A 10 -33.90 -29.51 14.66
CA GLU A 10 -33.40 -28.80 15.84
C GLU A 10 -31.94 -29.17 16.15
N GLU A 11 -31.57 -30.43 15.99
CA GLU A 11 -30.18 -30.91 16.11
C GLU A 11 -29.27 -30.31 15.02
N LEU A 12 -29.71 -30.28 13.76
CA LEU A 12 -28.99 -29.61 12.68
C LEU A 12 -28.88 -28.10 12.91
N ALA A 13 -29.94 -27.44 13.38
CA ALA A 13 -29.90 -26.02 13.71
C ALA A 13 -28.91 -25.73 14.84
N GLY A 14 -28.79 -26.64 15.83
CA GLY A 14 -27.79 -26.58 16.89
C GLY A 14 -26.35 -26.65 16.36
N HIS A 15 -26.05 -27.63 15.49
CA HIS A 15 -24.72 -27.78 14.91
C HIS A 15 -24.33 -26.66 13.94
N VAL A 16 -25.27 -26.14 13.14
CA VAL A 16 -25.02 -24.97 12.28
C VAL A 16 -24.75 -23.73 13.11
N ARG A 17 -25.46 -23.55 14.23
CA ARG A 17 -25.25 -22.41 15.14
C ARG A 17 -23.87 -22.45 15.79
N GLU A 18 -23.41 -23.62 16.22
CA GLU A 18 -22.07 -23.80 16.81
C GLU A 18 -20.94 -23.61 15.78
N TYR A 19 -21.15 -24.07 14.55
CA TYR A 19 -20.21 -23.86 13.43
C TYR A 19 -20.09 -22.39 13.02
N ILE A 20 -21.21 -21.66 12.99
CA ILE A 20 -21.21 -20.21 12.72
C ILE A 20 -20.51 -19.45 13.86
N HIS A 21 -20.68 -19.89 15.11
CA HIS A 21 -20.05 -19.23 16.26
C HIS A 21 -18.53 -19.35 16.25
N ASN A 22 -17.99 -20.55 15.97
CA ASN A 22 -16.54 -20.77 15.89
C ASN A 22 -15.88 -20.02 14.72
N ARG A 23 -16.56 -19.92 13.56
CA ARG A 23 -16.04 -19.15 12.42
C ARG A 23 -16.07 -17.63 12.66
N LEU A 24 -17.00 -17.13 13.46
CA LEU A 24 -17.05 -15.71 13.84
C LEU A 24 -15.86 -15.28 14.70
N ASP A 25 -15.38 -16.15 15.59
CA ASP A 25 -14.23 -15.85 16.45
C ASP A 25 -12.92 -15.87 15.66
N VAL A 26 -12.74 -16.83 14.75
CA VAL A 26 -11.61 -16.86 13.80
C VAL A 26 -11.64 -15.65 12.86
N ALA A 27 -12.82 -15.28 12.34
CA ALA A 27 -12.96 -14.10 11.49
C ALA A 27 -12.65 -12.80 12.22
N LYS A 28 -13.04 -12.65 13.50
CA LYS A 28 -12.69 -11.48 14.32
C LYS A 28 -11.19 -11.39 14.57
N LEU A 29 -10.54 -12.51 14.89
CA LEU A 29 -9.11 -12.54 15.15
C LEU A 29 -8.31 -12.25 13.87
N ASP A 30 -8.66 -12.87 12.74
CA ASP A 30 -8.02 -12.62 11.44
C ASP A 30 -8.25 -11.17 10.96
N THR A 31 -9.45 -10.63 11.16
CA THR A 31 -9.76 -9.23 10.85
C THR A 31 -8.95 -8.27 11.72
N ALA A 32 -8.84 -8.54 13.03
CA ALA A 32 -8.05 -7.72 13.94
C ALA A 32 -6.56 -7.78 13.58
N GLU A 33 -6.02 -8.98 13.31
CA GLU A 33 -4.61 -9.17 12.94
C GLU A 33 -4.27 -8.48 11.61
N LYS A 34 -5.11 -8.64 10.58
CA LYS A 34 -4.94 -7.96 9.29
C LYS A 34 -5.04 -6.44 9.45
N THR A 35 -6.01 -5.95 10.23
CA THR A 35 -6.16 -4.51 10.49
C THR A 35 -4.94 -3.95 11.22
N SER A 36 -4.42 -4.67 12.22
CA SER A 36 -3.21 -4.27 12.94
C SER A 36 -1.96 -4.28 12.06
N LYS A 37 -1.79 -5.29 11.20
CA LYS A 37 -0.68 -5.35 10.23
C LYS A 37 -0.73 -4.20 9.22
N VAL A 38 -1.92 -3.91 8.68
CA VAL A 38 -2.12 -2.78 7.76
C VAL A 38 -1.87 -1.45 8.45
N ALA A 39 -2.40 -1.25 9.66
CA ALA A 39 -2.17 -0.02 10.44
C ALA A 39 -0.68 0.17 10.74
N ALA A 40 0.02 -0.87 11.19
CA ALA A 40 1.46 -0.83 11.44
C ALA A 40 2.25 -0.50 10.16
N PHE A 41 1.87 -1.10 9.02
CA PHE A 41 2.48 -0.80 7.73
C PHE A 41 2.25 0.65 7.32
N ILE A 42 1.03 1.17 7.42
CA ILE A 42 0.72 2.57 7.11
C ILE A 42 1.56 3.52 7.98
N ILE A 43 1.61 3.27 9.29
CA ILE A 43 2.40 4.10 10.21
C ILE A 43 3.89 4.06 9.84
N ALA A 44 4.43 2.89 9.53
CA ALA A 44 5.82 2.75 9.10
C ALA A 44 6.09 3.50 7.79
N VAL A 45 5.24 3.32 6.78
CA VAL A 45 5.35 4.01 5.48
C VAL A 45 5.25 5.51 5.64
N VAL A 46 4.27 6.00 6.40
CA VAL A 46 4.10 7.44 6.67
C VAL A 46 5.31 8.00 7.40
N THR A 47 5.82 7.28 8.41
CA THR A 47 7.00 7.71 9.16
C THR A 47 8.21 7.86 8.23
N VAL A 48 8.51 6.83 7.42
CA VAL A 48 9.61 6.87 6.45
C VAL A 48 9.39 8.00 5.42
N ALA A 49 8.18 8.14 4.90
CA ALA A 49 7.83 9.18 3.94
C ALA A 49 8.05 10.58 4.51
N VAL A 50 7.68 10.83 5.78
CA VAL A 50 7.92 12.12 6.45
C VAL A 50 9.42 12.40 6.55
N PHE A 51 10.24 11.43 6.96
CA PHE A 51 11.69 11.63 7.06
C PHE A 51 12.33 11.91 5.69
N ILE A 52 11.96 11.16 4.65
CA ILE A 52 12.44 11.38 3.29
C ILE A 52 12.02 12.77 2.79
N PHE A 53 10.76 13.14 3.01
CA PHE A 53 10.25 14.44 2.62
C PHE A 53 11.00 15.58 3.34
N SER A 54 11.21 15.46 4.66
CA SER A 54 12.00 16.42 5.42
C SER A 54 13.43 16.52 4.89
N PHE A 55 14.08 15.39 4.59
CA PHE A 55 15.42 15.38 4.02
C PHE A 55 15.49 16.12 2.68
N ILE A 56 14.57 15.84 1.76
CA ILE A 56 14.48 16.51 0.45
C ILE A 56 14.22 18.02 0.63
N PHE A 57 13.35 18.39 1.57
CA PHE A 57 13.06 19.79 1.87
C PHE A 57 14.31 20.54 2.34
N PHE A 58 15.04 19.98 3.32
CA PHE A 58 16.29 20.58 3.79
C PHE A 58 17.37 20.61 2.71
N ALA A 59 17.50 19.54 1.91
CA ALA A 59 18.42 19.51 0.78
C ALA A 59 18.10 20.61 -0.24
N SER A 60 16.81 20.81 -0.56
CA SER A 60 16.34 21.87 -1.44
C SER A 60 16.70 23.27 -0.93
N VAL A 61 16.51 23.50 0.38
CA VAL A 61 16.88 24.76 1.03
C VAL A 61 18.40 24.97 0.98
N ALA A 62 19.19 23.92 1.26
CA ALA A 62 20.66 23.98 1.20
C ALA A 62 21.16 24.31 -0.22
N LEU A 63 20.61 23.63 -1.25
CA LEU A 63 20.90 23.91 -2.66
C LEU A 63 20.55 25.37 -3.01
N ALA A 64 19.37 25.84 -2.61
CA ALA A 64 18.96 27.22 -2.85
C ALA A 64 19.92 28.23 -2.20
N PHE A 65 20.42 27.96 -0.98
CA PHE A 65 21.41 28.79 -0.31
C PHE A 65 22.77 28.80 -1.03
N VAL A 66 23.23 27.64 -1.52
CA VAL A 66 24.49 27.54 -2.28
C VAL A 66 24.40 28.36 -3.57
N PHE A 67 23.34 28.19 -4.35
CA PHE A 67 23.14 28.97 -5.57
C PHE A 67 22.87 30.46 -5.30
N SER A 68 22.15 30.77 -4.22
CA SER A 68 21.88 32.14 -3.80
C SER A 68 23.15 32.93 -3.49
N ARG A 69 24.18 32.28 -2.88
CA ARG A 69 25.47 32.93 -2.62
C ARG A 69 26.20 33.32 -3.90
N THR A 70 26.08 32.53 -4.97
CA THR A 70 26.72 32.82 -6.26
C THR A 70 25.97 33.90 -7.04
N THR A 71 24.63 33.92 -6.98
CA THR A 71 23.81 34.93 -7.67
C THR A 71 23.68 36.25 -6.89
N GLY A 72 24.08 36.27 -5.60
CA GLY A 72 23.95 37.44 -4.73
C GLY A 72 22.51 37.78 -4.33
N SER A 73 21.53 36.94 -4.69
CA SER A 73 20.11 37.13 -4.41
C SER A 73 19.45 35.80 -4.05
N LEU A 74 18.61 35.81 -3.01
CA LEU A 74 17.83 34.64 -2.57
C LEU A 74 16.87 34.16 -3.68
N ALA A 75 16.24 35.09 -4.39
CA ALA A 75 15.32 34.76 -5.48
C ALA A 75 16.02 34.01 -6.62
N GLY A 76 17.27 34.35 -6.92
CA GLY A 76 18.06 33.67 -7.97
C GLY A 76 18.37 32.21 -7.63
N GLY A 77 18.72 31.93 -6.36
CA GLY A 77 18.98 30.58 -5.90
C GLY A 77 17.76 29.67 -5.99
N PHE A 78 16.59 30.16 -5.55
CA PHE A 78 15.34 29.41 -5.68
C PHE A 78 14.90 29.20 -7.13
N LEU A 79 15.14 30.18 -8.02
CA LEU A 79 14.77 30.07 -9.43
C LEU A 79 15.59 29.00 -10.16
N ILE A 80 16.89 28.87 -9.87
CA ILE A 80 17.73 27.80 -10.40
C ILE A 80 17.27 26.43 -9.89
N VAL A 81 17.00 26.32 -8.59
CA VAL A 81 16.50 25.06 -7.99
C VAL A 81 15.15 24.67 -8.59
N ALA A 82 14.24 25.63 -8.79
CA ALA A 82 12.96 25.40 -9.47
C ALA A 82 13.17 24.92 -10.92
N GLY A 83 14.11 25.51 -11.65
CA GLY A 83 14.49 25.06 -13.00
C GLY A 83 15.02 23.62 -13.02
N ILE A 84 15.85 23.24 -12.06
CA ILE A 84 16.36 21.88 -11.91
C ILE A 84 15.20 20.90 -11.64
N TYR A 85 14.30 21.22 -10.71
CA TYR A 85 13.12 20.38 -10.45
C TYR A 85 12.20 20.25 -11.66
N LEU A 86 12.01 21.33 -12.42
CA LEU A 86 11.22 21.30 -13.64
C LEU A 86 11.87 20.39 -14.70
N LEU A 87 13.19 20.46 -14.85
CA LEU A 87 13.93 19.62 -15.78
C LEU A 87 13.88 18.13 -15.38
N ILE A 88 14.03 17.83 -14.09
CA ILE A 88 13.82 16.47 -13.55
C ILE A 88 12.39 15.99 -13.82
N GLY A 89 11.39 16.85 -13.59
CA GLY A 89 9.99 16.53 -13.85
C GLY A 89 9.73 16.20 -15.32
N ILE A 90 10.33 16.94 -16.25
CA ILE A 90 10.26 16.65 -17.69
C ILE A 90 10.90 15.30 -18.00
N ILE A 91 12.10 15.02 -17.47
CA ILE A 91 12.77 13.73 -17.68
C ILE A 91 11.88 12.58 -17.18
N ILE A 92 11.32 12.70 -15.97
CA ILE A 92 10.41 11.70 -15.41
C ILE A 92 9.18 11.54 -16.31
N TRP A 93 8.61 12.62 -16.83
CA TRP A 93 7.44 12.56 -17.71
C TRP A 93 7.74 11.81 -19.01
N LEU A 94 8.92 12.01 -19.61
CA LEU A 94 9.36 11.25 -20.79
C LEU A 94 9.61 9.78 -20.47
N LEU A 95 10.16 9.48 -19.29
CA LEU A 95 10.48 8.11 -18.88
C LEU A 95 9.33 7.41 -18.15
N LYS A 96 8.19 8.08 -17.93
CA LYS A 96 7.07 7.58 -17.10
C LYS A 96 6.58 6.22 -17.55
N ASP A 97 6.52 6.01 -18.86
CA ASP A 97 6.00 4.78 -19.47
C ASP A 97 6.99 3.62 -19.33
N ARG A 98 8.29 3.89 -19.09
CA ARG A 98 9.29 2.84 -18.84
C ARG A 98 9.54 2.61 -17.35
N ILE A 99 9.58 3.68 -16.55
CA ILE A 99 9.92 3.59 -15.13
C ILE A 99 8.71 3.22 -14.28
N ILE A 100 7.50 3.71 -14.62
CA ILE A 100 6.31 3.53 -13.77
C ILE A 100 5.41 2.41 -14.31
N GLN A 101 5.09 2.41 -15.60
CA GLN A 101 4.19 1.39 -16.16
C GLN A 101 4.77 -0.04 -16.08
N LEU A 102 6.07 -0.22 -16.36
CA LEU A 102 6.69 -1.54 -16.38
C LEU A 102 6.67 -2.28 -15.02
N PRO A 103 7.10 -1.67 -13.89
CA PRO A 103 7.05 -2.35 -12.60
C PRO A 103 5.61 -2.52 -12.08
N ILE A 104 4.71 -1.57 -12.35
CA ILE A 104 3.30 -1.72 -11.96
C ILE A 104 2.67 -2.87 -12.74
N MET A 105 2.87 -2.94 -14.06
CA MET A 105 2.35 -4.02 -14.88
C MET A 105 2.92 -5.37 -14.45
N ASN A 106 4.24 -5.47 -14.21
CA ASN A 106 4.83 -6.69 -13.68
C ASN A 106 4.32 -7.07 -12.29
N ALA A 107 4.07 -6.10 -11.41
CA ALA A 107 3.51 -6.36 -10.07
C ALA A 107 2.06 -6.86 -10.16
N LEU A 108 1.25 -6.25 -11.03
CA LEU A 108 -0.14 -6.67 -11.28
C LEU A 108 -0.19 -8.06 -11.91
N LEU A 109 0.61 -8.32 -12.95
CA LEU A 109 0.71 -9.63 -13.57
C LEU A 109 1.17 -10.68 -12.55
N LYS A 110 2.15 -10.36 -11.70
CA LYS A 110 2.58 -11.27 -10.64
C LYS A 110 1.51 -11.53 -9.57
N GLN A 111 0.63 -10.58 -9.28
CA GLN A 111 -0.48 -10.84 -8.36
C GLN A 111 -1.57 -11.70 -9.02
N LEU A 112 -1.94 -11.41 -10.26
CA LEU A 112 -2.96 -12.14 -11.01
C LEU A 112 -2.53 -13.59 -11.32
N PHE A 113 -1.34 -13.80 -11.87
CA PHE A 113 -0.86 -15.15 -12.21
C PHE A 113 -0.48 -15.99 -11.00
N ARG A 114 -0.17 -15.37 -9.86
CA ARG A 114 0.07 -16.12 -8.61
C ARG A 114 -1.23 -16.58 -7.96
N GLU A 115 -2.37 -15.99 -8.33
CA GLU A 115 -3.70 -16.45 -7.91
C GLU A 115 -4.15 -17.69 -8.72
N GLU A 116 -3.66 -17.87 -9.96
CA GLU A 116 -3.95 -19.05 -10.79
C GLU A 116 -3.13 -20.30 -10.38
N GLU A 117 -1.90 -20.15 -9.88
CA GLU A 117 -1.09 -21.32 -9.47
C GLU A 117 -1.55 -21.96 -8.14
N ASP A 118 -2.23 -21.22 -7.26
CA ASP A 118 -2.72 -21.75 -5.98
C ASP A 118 -4.03 -22.56 -6.13
N ASP A 119 -4.80 -22.38 -7.22
CA ASP A 119 -6.07 -23.09 -7.48
C ASP A 119 -5.87 -24.44 -8.23
N ASP A 120 -4.72 -24.66 -8.86
CA ASP A 120 -4.41 -25.88 -9.63
C ASP A 120 -3.73 -26.99 -8.79
N GLU A 121 -3.25 -26.70 -7.57
CA GLU A 121 -2.68 -27.71 -6.65
C GLU A 121 -3.75 -28.42 -5.77
N GLU A 122 -5.01 -28.01 -5.81
CA GLU A 122 -6.11 -28.61 -5.02
C GLU A 122 -7.17 -29.37 -5.85
N ASN A 123 -6.81 -29.89 -7.04
CA ASN A 123 -7.62 -30.86 -7.80
C ASN A 123 -6.91 -32.21 -8.03
#